data_AF-A0A0P5XEH7-F1
#
_entry.id   AF-A0A0P5XEH7-F1
#
_cell.length_a   1.000
_cell.length_b   1.000
_cell.length_c   1.000
_cell.angle_alpha   90.00
_cell.angle_beta   90.00
_cell.angle_gamma   90.00
#
_symmetry.space_group_name_H-M   'P 1'
#
loop_
_entity.id
_entity.type
_entity.pdbx_description
1 polymer ?
#
loop_
_entity_poly.entity_id
_entity_poly.type
_entity_poly.pdbx_seq_one_letter_code
_entity_poly.pdbx_strand_id
1 'polypeptide(L)'
;MPRQHKKAKLDLGAKQSKSAPDNEAETTPETSPLLQEATETQILTPQNEGLPVQVIFRRLHVSGFKGVPSEAEIRQVFRPFGHIETITLRSNRLAYVQFELLDAAQLAIEQLNSVVAEEGKLAVERPDNALYLEPAIKRMIQESKQWNRIYIASVDPDKTEADLRSVFSACGTIRSCQLIRGSNPENIEGYAFMEYDSDESTCAAIASMNNAIFGKFNLRVGHAITRPSTAIASSSEMPVLFHAALADGAMAATEGRELSPIEIISQNAVRTKFPEFKFWGYDSNVPLVLHNDGHSVKLSVDGEKSNSVPYITGGSLDGRYKFLQLHFHWGCDAEGSEHTVDGAKFAAEMHIVHQNQVFDSLQEAKNHRNGLAVVTVMLKVQETENAILRPVLQGCHLFKGHSKDLPVPSPLELFLPDPETLNCFFTYFGSLTTPPYNEVVTWIILKEPVGISLKQLETFRTLQGVDGQAVLQNCSSSKNLNNREVFSSF
;
A
#
# COMPACT_ATOMS: atom_id res chain seq x y z
N MET A 1 -14.42 58.17 17.69
CA MET A 1 -14.13 59.26 18.64
C MET A 1 -13.24 58.72 19.75
N PRO A 2 -11.91 58.91 19.65
CA PRO A 2 -10.93 58.43 20.62
C PRO A 2 -10.56 59.54 21.63
N ARG A 3 -10.00 59.17 22.78
CA ARG A 3 -9.13 60.07 23.56
C ARG A 3 -7.84 59.34 23.96
N GLN A 4 -6.77 59.80 23.33
CA GLN A 4 -5.37 59.65 23.72
C GLN A 4 -5.13 60.43 25.05
N HIS A 5 -4.07 60.30 25.86
CA HIS A 5 -2.64 60.40 25.55
C HIS A 5 -1.81 60.30 26.87
N LYS A 6 -0.59 59.69 26.80
CA LYS A 6 0.76 60.15 27.30
C LYS A 6 0.91 60.58 28.79
N LYS A 7 2.00 60.39 29.55
CA LYS A 7 3.49 60.33 29.36
C LYS A 7 4.09 60.02 30.78
N ALA A 8 5.07 59.12 30.95
CA ALA A 8 6.56 59.29 30.98
C ALA A 8 7.23 59.73 32.32
N LYS A 9 8.20 58.93 32.82
CA LYS A 9 9.62 59.23 33.22
C LYS A 9 10.14 58.25 34.30
N LEU A 10 11.23 57.49 34.06
CA LEU A 10 12.66 57.70 34.47
C LEU A 10 12.85 57.76 36.02
N ASP A 11 13.79 57.09 36.71
CA ASP A 11 15.18 56.80 36.35
C ASP A 11 15.93 55.86 37.36
N LEU A 12 17.05 55.28 36.88
CA LEU A 12 18.37 54.98 37.48
C LEU A 12 18.63 54.02 38.68
N GLY A 13 19.47 53.00 38.39
CA GLY A 13 20.79 52.77 39.02
C GLY A 13 20.95 51.50 39.90
N ALA A 14 22.11 50.85 40.09
CA ALA A 14 23.26 50.39 39.28
C ALA A 14 24.22 49.62 40.25
N LYS A 15 25.04 48.68 39.72
CA LYS A 15 26.30 48.06 40.25
C LYS A 15 26.20 46.84 41.20
N GLN A 16 26.69 45.64 40.82
CA GLN A 16 28.11 45.12 40.79
C GLN A 16 28.69 44.91 42.21
N SER A 17 29.43 43.85 42.61
CA SER A 17 30.13 42.73 41.95
C SER A 17 30.82 41.81 42.99
N LYS A 18 31.09 40.54 42.61
CA LYS A 18 32.28 39.68 42.88
C LYS A 18 32.68 39.28 44.32
N SER A 19 32.89 37.97 44.56
CA SER A 19 34.23 37.32 44.63
C SER A 19 34.18 35.87 45.17
N ALA A 20 34.80 34.93 44.45
CA ALA A 20 35.30 33.63 44.96
C ALA A 20 36.69 33.81 45.62
N PRO A 21 37.30 32.82 46.33
CA PRO A 21 37.92 31.64 45.70
C PRO A 21 37.96 30.30 46.52
N ASP A 22 38.19 29.18 45.79
CA ASP A 22 39.10 28.00 45.93
C ASP A 22 39.60 27.57 47.33
N ASN A 23 39.84 26.31 47.74
CA ASN A 23 40.30 25.01 47.19
C ASN A 23 40.02 23.95 48.32
N GLU A 24 39.90 22.62 48.20
CA GLU A 24 40.84 21.61 47.69
C GLU A 24 40.24 20.18 47.85
N ALA A 25 40.88 19.21 47.20
CA ALA A 25 40.62 17.76 46.99
C ALA A 25 40.24 16.90 48.24
N GLU A 26 39.78 15.64 48.21
CA GLU A 26 39.95 14.50 47.29
C GLU A 26 39.03 13.32 47.70
N THR A 27 38.84 12.35 46.79
CA THR A 27 38.39 10.93 46.98
C THR A 27 36.90 10.56 47.17
N THR A 28 36.34 10.00 46.09
CA THR A 28 35.18 9.07 46.01
C THR A 28 35.63 7.62 46.35
N PRO A 29 34.77 6.57 46.40
CA PRO A 29 33.37 6.48 45.97
C PRO A 29 32.41 5.73 46.92
N GLU A 30 31.10 5.93 46.70
CA GLU A 30 30.02 4.94 46.71
C GLU A 30 28.72 5.60 47.15
N THR A 31 27.88 5.97 46.18
CA THR A 31 26.43 5.76 46.19
C THR A 31 25.87 6.18 44.83
N SER A 32 25.13 5.28 44.22
CA SER A 32 24.35 5.46 42.99
C SER A 32 23.47 6.71 43.02
N PRO A 33 23.37 7.45 41.90
CA PRO A 33 22.21 8.29 41.67
C PRO A 33 21.53 8.03 40.32
N LEU A 34 20.22 8.25 40.37
CA LEU A 34 19.28 8.48 39.28
C LEU A 34 19.85 9.35 38.14
N LEU A 35 19.64 8.90 36.89
CA LEU A 35 19.58 9.69 35.66
C LEU A 35 18.37 9.12 34.89
N GLN A 36 17.21 9.76 34.88
CA GLN A 36 16.83 10.93 34.08
C GLN A 36 16.84 10.63 32.58
N GLU A 37 15.60 10.49 32.07
CA GLU A 37 15.11 10.65 30.70
C GLU A 37 16.14 10.75 29.55
N ALA A 38 16.09 9.75 28.68
CA ALA A 38 16.32 9.94 27.25
C ALA A 38 15.30 9.07 26.50
N THR A 39 14.11 9.63 26.28
CA THR A 39 13.16 9.16 25.28
C THR A 39 13.82 9.39 23.92
N GLU A 40 14.47 8.37 23.36
CA GLU A 40 14.89 8.38 21.95
C GLU A 40 13.64 8.30 21.07
N THR A 41 13.03 9.48 20.92
CA THR A 41 12.17 9.81 19.80
C THR A 41 13.11 9.92 18.60
N GLN A 42 13.44 8.79 17.96
CA GLN A 42 13.97 8.85 16.61
C GLN A 42 12.85 9.31 15.69
N ILE A 43 12.91 10.60 15.42
CA ILE A 43 12.16 11.34 14.43
C ILE A 43 12.25 10.58 13.09
N LEU A 44 11.24 9.79 12.78
CA LEU A 44 10.94 9.37 11.42
C LEU A 44 10.67 10.65 10.64
N THR A 45 11.64 11.03 9.81
CA THR A 45 11.52 12.24 8.99
C THR A 45 10.44 12.05 7.92
N PRO A 46 9.67 13.11 7.64
CA PRO A 46 8.56 13.07 6.70
C PRO A 46 9.08 12.94 5.27
N GLN A 47 8.26 12.34 4.39
CA GLN A 47 8.39 12.29 2.92
C GLN A 47 8.96 11.00 2.30
N ASN A 48 8.16 9.93 2.37
CA ASN A 48 7.98 8.95 1.28
C ASN A 48 6.56 8.31 1.31
N GLU A 49 5.59 8.95 1.95
CA GLU A 49 4.20 8.46 1.98
C GLU A 49 3.49 8.81 0.67
N GLY A 50 3.13 7.79 -0.11
CA GLY A 50 2.33 7.95 -1.33
C GLY A 50 2.84 7.22 -2.57
N LEU A 51 3.97 6.50 -2.50
CA LEU A 51 4.43 5.71 -3.65
C LEU A 51 3.61 4.41 -3.75
N PRO A 52 3.05 4.06 -4.93
CA PRO A 52 2.39 2.78 -5.14
C PRO A 52 3.30 1.63 -4.70
N VAL A 53 2.72 0.55 -4.16
CA VAL A 53 3.45 -0.65 -3.74
C VAL A 53 4.43 -1.15 -4.81
N GLN A 54 4.06 -1.01 -6.09
CA GLN A 54 4.89 -1.34 -7.26
C GLN A 54 6.24 -0.59 -7.27
N VAL A 55 6.23 0.67 -6.84
CA VAL A 55 7.40 1.55 -6.79
C VAL A 55 8.29 1.19 -5.60
N ILE A 56 7.69 0.83 -4.45
CA ILE A 56 8.45 0.42 -3.26
C ILE A 56 9.27 -0.85 -3.55
N PHE A 57 8.72 -1.78 -4.34
CA PHE A 57 9.38 -3.04 -4.67
C PHE A 57 10.61 -2.92 -5.56
N ARG A 58 10.65 -1.88 -6.38
CA ARG A 58 11.73 -1.68 -7.35
C ARG A 58 12.72 -0.61 -6.90
N ARG A 59 12.46 0.02 -5.75
CA ARG A 59 13.29 1.06 -5.17
C ARG A 59 14.20 0.47 -4.10
N LEU A 60 15.48 0.73 -4.23
CA LEU A 60 16.52 0.33 -3.29
C LEU A 60 16.98 1.53 -2.48
N HIS A 61 17.21 1.29 -1.20
CA HIS A 61 17.92 2.15 -0.28
C HIS A 61 19.41 1.81 -0.37
N VAL A 62 20.22 2.79 -0.75
CA VAL A 62 21.66 2.63 -0.91
C VAL A 62 22.39 3.58 0.03
N SER A 63 23.24 3.01 0.88
CA SER A 63 24.06 3.75 1.83
C SER A 63 25.49 3.19 1.89
N GLY A 64 26.37 3.78 2.71
CA GLY A 64 27.75 3.31 2.86
C GLY A 64 28.76 3.89 1.87
N PHE A 65 28.43 4.99 1.18
CA PHE A 65 29.34 5.66 0.26
C PHE A 65 30.55 6.31 0.98
N LYS A 66 31.75 6.14 0.42
CA LYS A 66 32.97 6.86 0.82
C LYS A 66 32.96 8.29 0.24
N GLY A 67 32.16 9.17 0.81
CA GLY A 67 31.98 10.56 0.33
C GLY A 67 30.59 10.81 -0.25
N VAL A 68 30.41 11.98 -0.87
CA VAL A 68 29.14 12.35 -1.53
C VAL A 68 29.10 11.68 -2.91
N PRO A 69 28.23 10.69 -3.13
CA PRO A 69 28.16 10.02 -4.42
C PRO A 69 27.52 10.93 -5.46
N SER A 70 28.08 10.94 -6.67
CA SER A 70 27.43 11.52 -7.83
C SER A 70 26.40 10.54 -8.41
N GLU A 71 25.38 11.08 -9.10
CA GLU A 71 24.42 10.25 -9.82
C GLU A 71 25.11 9.35 -10.86
N ALA A 72 26.16 9.84 -11.51
CA ALA A 72 26.91 9.08 -12.52
C ALA A 72 27.61 7.85 -11.92
N GLU A 73 28.20 7.97 -10.74
CA GLU A 73 28.85 6.86 -10.04
C GLU A 73 27.82 5.80 -9.62
N ILE A 74 26.69 6.21 -9.06
CA ILE A 74 25.60 5.29 -8.70
C ILE A 74 25.06 4.61 -9.97
N ARG A 75 24.80 5.37 -11.03
CA ARG A 75 24.30 4.81 -12.29
C ARG A 75 25.29 3.79 -12.86
N GLN A 76 26.59 4.04 -12.79
CA GLN A 76 27.62 3.11 -13.26
C GLN A 76 27.63 1.78 -12.47
N VAL A 77 27.41 1.83 -11.15
CA VAL A 77 27.38 0.64 -10.29
C VAL A 77 26.11 -0.18 -10.52
N PHE A 78 24.95 0.47 -10.67
CA PHE A 78 23.65 -0.21 -10.68
C PHE A 78 23.14 -0.58 -12.09
N ARG A 79 23.60 0.07 -13.16
CA ARG A 79 23.15 -0.21 -14.53
C ARG A 79 23.34 -1.67 -15.00
N PRO A 80 24.37 -2.44 -14.58
CA PRO A 80 24.51 -3.83 -15.05
C PRO A 80 23.39 -4.77 -14.58
N PHE A 81 22.62 -4.38 -13.56
CA PHE A 81 21.54 -5.18 -13.00
C PHE A 81 20.21 -5.00 -13.73
N GLY A 82 20.04 -3.89 -14.46
CA GLY A 82 18.85 -3.60 -15.23
C GLY A 82 18.62 -2.10 -15.41
N HIS A 83 17.52 -1.78 -16.08
CA HIS A 83 17.17 -0.38 -16.37
C HIS A 83 16.80 0.38 -15.09
N ILE A 84 17.48 1.51 -14.88
CA ILE A 84 17.22 2.40 -13.75
C ILE A 84 16.23 3.49 -14.20
N GLU A 85 15.05 3.48 -13.60
CA GLU A 85 13.98 4.45 -13.83
C GLU A 85 14.33 5.81 -13.21
N THR A 86 14.75 5.82 -11.94
CA THR A 86 15.16 7.06 -11.24
C THR A 86 16.29 6.84 -10.24
N ILE A 87 17.11 7.88 -10.04
CA ILE A 87 18.08 7.95 -8.94
C ILE A 87 17.75 9.21 -8.14
N THR A 88 17.63 9.09 -6.82
CA THR A 88 17.38 10.23 -5.92
C THR A 88 18.47 10.33 -4.87
N LEU A 89 19.18 11.46 -4.83
CA LEU A 89 20.14 11.79 -3.77
C LEU A 89 19.42 12.60 -2.69
N ARG A 90 19.50 12.17 -1.41
CA ARG A 90 18.80 12.84 -0.30
C ARG A 90 19.74 13.45 0.74
N SER A 91 20.98 12.96 0.88
CA SER A 91 22.01 13.52 1.78
C SER A 91 23.42 13.06 1.34
N ASN A 92 24.48 13.58 1.98
CA ASN A 92 25.88 13.31 1.64
C ASN A 92 26.31 11.83 1.64
N ARG A 93 25.44 10.89 2.04
CA ARG A 93 25.73 9.44 2.08
C ARG A 93 24.51 8.56 1.75
N LEU A 94 23.43 9.13 1.19
CA LEU A 94 22.19 8.39 0.94
C LEU A 94 21.66 8.57 -0.47
N ALA A 95 21.41 7.45 -1.14
CA ALA A 95 20.80 7.40 -2.45
C ALA A 95 19.65 6.40 -2.50
N TYR A 96 18.67 6.69 -3.35
CA TYR A 96 17.63 5.76 -3.73
C TYR A 96 17.78 5.42 -5.21
N VAL A 97 17.76 4.13 -5.54
CA VAL A 97 17.84 3.64 -6.92
C VAL A 97 16.56 2.90 -7.24
N GLN A 98 15.77 3.38 -8.20
CA GLN A 98 14.54 2.74 -8.65
C GLN A 98 14.78 2.06 -9.99
N PHE A 99 14.56 0.75 -10.05
CA PHE A 99 14.62 -0.03 -11.28
C PHE A 99 13.26 -0.09 -11.98
N GLU A 100 13.28 -0.36 -13.29
CA GLU A 100 12.06 -0.66 -14.04
C GLU A 100 11.46 -2.02 -13.66
N LEU A 101 12.33 -2.99 -13.32
CA LEU A 101 11.96 -4.37 -13.02
C LEU A 101 12.25 -4.76 -11.57
N LEU A 102 11.37 -5.60 -11.01
CA LEU A 102 11.57 -6.24 -9.71
C LEU A 102 12.79 -7.18 -9.74
N ASP A 103 12.96 -7.95 -10.81
CA ASP A 103 14.07 -8.90 -10.95
C ASP A 103 15.43 -8.18 -10.90
N ALA A 104 15.53 -6.99 -11.50
CA ALA A 104 16.73 -6.15 -11.46
C ALA A 104 17.05 -5.65 -10.04
N ALA A 105 16.02 -5.18 -9.31
CA ALA A 105 16.18 -4.71 -7.94
C ALA A 105 16.60 -5.83 -6.99
N GLN A 106 15.98 -7.02 -7.10
CA GLN A 106 16.38 -8.19 -6.31
C GLN A 106 17.81 -8.61 -6.62
N LEU A 107 18.18 -8.70 -7.91
CA LEU A 107 19.51 -9.10 -8.32
C LEU A 107 20.59 -8.17 -7.77
N ALA A 108 20.31 -6.87 -7.75
CA ALA A 108 21.21 -5.87 -7.17
C ALA A 108 21.36 -6.06 -5.65
N ILE A 109 20.27 -6.34 -4.91
CA ILE A 109 20.35 -6.64 -3.47
C ILE A 109 21.25 -7.87 -3.24
N GLU A 110 20.99 -8.98 -3.94
CA GLU A 110 21.72 -10.25 -3.74
C GLU A 110 23.22 -10.13 -4.03
N GLN A 111 23.57 -9.38 -5.09
CA GLN A 111 24.95 -9.31 -5.56
C GLN A 111 25.75 -8.11 -5.02
N LEU A 112 25.10 -7.07 -4.50
CA LEU A 112 25.78 -5.92 -3.91
C LEU A 112 25.79 -5.94 -2.38
N ASN A 113 24.80 -6.57 -1.73
CA ASN A 113 24.69 -6.62 -0.27
C ASN A 113 25.45 -7.79 0.39
N SER A 114 26.55 -8.22 -0.22
CA SER A 114 27.23 -9.47 0.13
C SER A 114 27.99 -9.39 1.47
N VAL A 115 27.26 -9.64 2.57
CA VAL A 115 27.72 -10.24 3.83
C VAL A 115 28.76 -9.43 4.63
N VAL A 116 28.25 -8.75 5.68
CA VAL A 116 28.92 -8.16 6.84
C VAL A 116 29.73 -6.86 6.61
N ALA A 117 29.40 -5.88 7.43
CA ALA A 117 29.96 -4.54 7.51
C ALA A 117 31.47 -4.56 7.81
N GLU A 118 32.27 -4.40 6.75
CA GLU A 118 33.56 -3.71 6.85
C GLU A 118 33.38 -2.31 6.28
N GLU A 119 33.94 -1.31 6.96
CA GLU A 119 33.81 0.11 6.62
C GLU A 119 34.13 0.36 5.13
N GLY A 120 33.09 0.69 4.36
CA GLY A 120 33.22 1.17 2.99
C GLY A 120 32.71 0.29 1.85
N LYS A 121 31.89 -0.73 2.13
CA LYS A 121 31.03 -1.37 1.11
C LYS A 121 29.62 -0.78 1.15
N LEU A 122 28.96 -0.75 -0.02
CA LEU A 122 27.59 -0.25 -0.16
C LEU A 122 26.61 -1.19 0.55
N ALA A 123 25.76 -0.64 1.41
CA ALA A 123 24.58 -1.35 1.90
C ALA A 123 23.44 -1.10 0.92
N VAL A 124 22.94 -2.17 0.31
CA VAL A 124 21.89 -2.15 -0.71
C VAL A 124 20.71 -2.96 -0.20
N GLU A 125 19.69 -2.26 0.26
CA GLU A 125 18.56 -2.85 0.96
C GLU A 125 17.26 -2.27 0.43
N ARG A 126 16.14 -2.85 0.84
CA ARG A 126 14.84 -2.21 0.62
C ARG A 126 14.68 -1.06 1.62
N PRO A 127 13.92 -0.01 1.27
CA PRO A 127 13.57 1.05 2.20
C PRO A 127 12.94 0.51 3.50
N ASP A 128 13.24 1.09 4.66
CA ASP A 128 12.72 0.61 5.96
C ASP A 128 11.18 0.63 6.01
N ASN A 129 10.56 1.58 5.32
CA ASN A 129 9.12 1.64 5.17
C ASN A 129 8.55 0.53 4.28
N ALA A 130 9.37 -0.38 3.75
CA ALA A 130 8.99 -1.59 3.01
C ALA A 130 9.06 -2.87 3.86
N LEU A 131 9.44 -2.80 5.14
CA LEU A 131 9.57 -3.99 6.01
C LEU A 131 8.29 -4.86 6.03
N TYR A 132 7.12 -4.22 5.98
CA TYR A 132 5.83 -4.92 5.95
C TYR A 132 5.63 -5.78 4.69
N LEU A 133 6.41 -5.55 3.64
CA LEU A 133 6.35 -6.25 2.36
C LEU A 133 7.29 -7.46 2.28
N GLU A 134 8.26 -7.58 3.20
CA GLU A 134 9.25 -8.67 3.23
C GLU A 134 8.63 -10.08 3.18
N PRO A 135 7.55 -10.40 3.90
CA PRO A 135 6.90 -11.72 3.81
C PRO A 135 6.36 -12.02 2.41
N ALA A 136 5.79 -11.01 1.75
CA ALA A 136 5.17 -11.17 0.45
C ALA A 136 6.23 -11.33 -0.66
N ILE A 137 7.38 -10.65 -0.55
CA ILE A 137 8.55 -10.89 -1.40
C ILE A 137 9.08 -12.31 -1.22
N LYS A 138 9.30 -12.74 0.03
CA LYS A 138 9.81 -14.08 0.32
C LYS A 138 8.91 -15.16 -0.29
N ARG A 139 7.59 -14.95 -0.26
CA ARG A 139 6.63 -15.84 -0.92
C ARG A 139 6.74 -15.80 -2.44
N MET A 140 6.84 -14.62 -3.06
CA MET A 140 7.06 -14.53 -4.51
C MET A 140 8.35 -15.22 -4.95
N ILE A 141 9.44 -15.04 -4.21
CA ILE A 141 10.72 -15.73 -4.44
C ILE A 141 10.54 -17.25 -4.29
N GLN A 142 9.78 -17.68 -3.29
CA GLN A 142 9.54 -19.11 -3.05
C GLN A 142 8.69 -19.74 -4.16
N GLU A 143 7.66 -19.04 -4.62
CA GLU A 143 6.78 -19.51 -5.71
C GLU A 143 7.49 -19.46 -7.06
N SER A 144 8.39 -18.51 -7.27
CA SER A 144 9.09 -18.40 -8.54
C SER A 144 10.02 -19.57 -8.84
N LYS A 145 10.43 -20.30 -7.80
CA LYS A 145 11.15 -21.57 -7.92
C LYS A 145 10.39 -22.59 -8.77
N GLN A 146 9.06 -22.57 -8.80
CA GLN A 146 8.28 -23.52 -9.60
C GLN A 146 8.40 -23.28 -11.12
N TRP A 147 8.88 -22.11 -11.54
CA TRP A 147 9.00 -21.75 -12.95
C TRP A 147 10.37 -22.06 -13.54
N ASN A 148 11.34 -22.50 -12.74
CA ASN A 148 12.72 -22.80 -13.16
C ASN A 148 13.29 -21.69 -14.09
N ARG A 149 13.02 -20.43 -13.72
CA ARG A 149 13.21 -19.26 -14.58
C ARG A 149 14.34 -18.39 -14.05
N ILE A 150 15.21 -17.94 -14.95
CA ILE A 150 16.29 -17.01 -14.67
C ILE A 150 16.05 -15.66 -15.34
N TYR A 151 16.54 -14.60 -14.69
CA TYR A 151 16.68 -13.26 -15.23
C TYR A 151 18.16 -13.03 -15.58
N ILE A 152 18.39 -12.55 -16.80
CA ILE A 152 19.72 -12.33 -17.38
C ILE A 152 19.80 -10.84 -17.76
N ALA A 153 20.54 -10.04 -17.01
CA ALA A 153 20.79 -8.64 -17.34
C ALA A 153 22.16 -8.45 -18.03
N SER A 154 22.37 -7.24 -18.56
CA SER A 154 23.60 -6.84 -19.26
C SER A 154 23.85 -7.64 -20.55
N VAL A 155 22.79 -7.93 -21.30
CA VAL A 155 22.89 -8.63 -22.59
C VAL A 155 23.34 -7.62 -23.66
N ASP A 156 24.44 -7.94 -24.34
CA ASP A 156 24.96 -7.09 -25.42
C ASP A 156 23.91 -6.88 -26.54
N PRO A 157 23.68 -5.64 -27.01
CA PRO A 157 22.73 -5.35 -28.08
C PRO A 157 23.01 -6.12 -29.38
N ASP A 158 24.26 -6.50 -29.65
CA ASP A 158 24.65 -7.27 -30.83
C ASP A 158 24.29 -8.78 -30.73
N LYS A 159 23.88 -9.26 -29.55
CA LYS A 159 23.59 -10.68 -29.29
C LYS A 159 22.11 -10.99 -29.34
N THR A 160 21.74 -12.15 -29.87
CA THR A 160 20.35 -12.58 -30.10
C THR A 160 19.88 -13.63 -29.09
N GLU A 161 18.58 -13.95 -29.10
CA GLU A 161 18.05 -15.10 -28.35
C GLU A 161 18.70 -16.42 -28.76
N ALA A 162 19.07 -16.57 -30.04
CA ALA A 162 19.76 -17.76 -30.53
C ALA A 162 21.16 -17.87 -29.91
N ASP A 163 21.88 -16.75 -29.77
CA ASP A 163 23.19 -16.72 -29.10
C ASP A 163 23.07 -17.07 -27.62
N LEU A 164 22.06 -16.51 -26.94
CA LEU A 164 21.76 -16.85 -25.54
C LEU A 164 21.44 -18.34 -25.39
N ARG A 165 20.55 -18.88 -26.23
CA ARG A 165 20.21 -20.31 -26.20
C ARG A 165 21.43 -21.19 -26.45
N SER A 166 22.30 -20.81 -27.38
CA SER A 166 23.52 -21.55 -27.69
C SER A 166 24.41 -21.70 -26.46
N VAL A 167 24.70 -20.60 -25.76
CA VAL A 167 25.60 -20.63 -24.59
C VAL A 167 24.94 -21.26 -23.36
N PHE A 168 23.68 -20.92 -23.09
CA PHE A 168 22.98 -21.41 -21.90
C PHE A 168 22.49 -22.87 -22.03
N SER A 169 22.43 -23.43 -23.24
CA SER A 169 22.06 -24.85 -23.44
C SER A 169 23.01 -25.83 -22.75
N ALA A 170 24.25 -25.41 -22.47
CA ALA A 170 25.21 -26.20 -21.71
C ALA A 170 24.79 -26.41 -20.24
N CYS A 171 23.93 -25.54 -19.70
CA CYS A 171 23.42 -25.62 -18.33
C CYS A 171 22.17 -26.50 -18.20
N GLY A 172 21.50 -26.80 -19.32
CA GLY A 172 20.34 -27.68 -19.36
C GLY A 172 19.37 -27.40 -20.50
N THR A 173 18.26 -28.14 -20.52
CA THR A 173 17.23 -28.01 -21.57
C THR A 173 16.42 -26.73 -21.38
N ILE A 174 16.51 -25.83 -22.37
CA ILE A 174 15.82 -24.53 -22.37
C ILE A 174 14.43 -24.66 -22.98
N ARG A 175 13.38 -24.39 -22.18
CA ARG A 175 11.98 -24.34 -22.63
C ARG A 175 11.67 -23.03 -23.35
N SER A 176 12.03 -21.92 -22.73
CA SER A 176 11.73 -20.58 -23.21
C SER A 176 12.94 -19.66 -23.04
N CYS A 177 13.09 -18.72 -23.96
CA CYS A 177 14.07 -17.65 -23.90
C CYS A 177 13.43 -16.45 -24.57
N GLN A 178 13.33 -15.35 -23.85
CA GLN A 178 12.73 -14.10 -24.30
C GLN A 178 13.71 -12.96 -24.02
N LEU A 179 14.20 -12.30 -25.07
CA LEU A 179 15.12 -11.18 -24.99
C LEU A 179 14.38 -9.86 -25.21
N ILE A 180 14.55 -8.95 -24.27
CA ILE A 180 13.99 -7.61 -24.30
C ILE A 180 15.15 -6.63 -24.50
N ARG A 181 15.00 -5.74 -25.48
CA ARG A 181 16.00 -4.73 -25.83
C ARG A 181 15.76 -3.44 -25.08
N GLY A 182 16.84 -2.76 -24.72
CA GLY A 182 16.76 -1.38 -24.26
C GLY A 182 16.35 -0.46 -25.40
N SER A 183 15.39 0.43 -25.14
CA SER A 183 14.82 1.36 -26.12
C SER A 183 15.55 2.72 -26.17
N ASN A 184 16.47 2.97 -25.23
CA ASN A 184 17.03 4.31 -24.98
C ASN A 184 18.57 4.34 -25.12
N PRO A 185 19.16 5.47 -25.56
CA PRO A 185 20.62 5.62 -25.73
C PRO A 185 21.42 5.43 -24.43
N GLU A 186 20.81 5.68 -23.27
CA GLU A 186 21.43 5.50 -21.95
C GLU A 186 21.39 4.05 -21.47
N ASN A 187 20.66 3.18 -22.16
CA ASN A 187 20.48 1.78 -21.82
C ASN A 187 20.55 0.90 -23.07
N ILE A 188 21.75 0.81 -23.67
CA ILE A 188 22.01 -0.02 -24.85
C ILE A 188 21.97 -1.52 -24.53
N GLU A 189 22.07 -1.90 -23.26
CA GLU A 189 22.09 -3.28 -22.80
C GLU A 189 20.65 -3.82 -22.69
N GLY A 190 20.43 -5.03 -23.20
CA GLY A 190 19.17 -5.75 -23.05
C GLY A 190 19.14 -6.61 -21.78
N TYR A 191 17.98 -7.21 -21.53
CA TYR A 191 17.81 -8.26 -20.54
C TYR A 191 16.96 -9.39 -21.11
N ALA A 192 17.14 -10.61 -20.60
CA ALA A 192 16.40 -11.77 -21.03
C ALA A 192 15.82 -12.55 -19.86
N PHE A 193 14.70 -13.22 -20.12
CA PHE A 193 14.15 -14.25 -19.26
C PHE A 193 14.32 -15.61 -19.94
N MET A 194 14.76 -16.60 -19.17
CA MET A 194 14.98 -17.95 -19.68
C MET A 194 14.41 -18.99 -18.71
N GLU A 195 13.73 -20.00 -19.25
CA GLU A 195 13.07 -21.06 -18.49
C GLU A 195 13.69 -22.40 -18.84
N TYR A 196 13.98 -23.19 -17.81
CA TYR A 196 14.51 -24.54 -17.94
C TYR A 196 13.47 -25.59 -17.59
N ASP A 197 13.74 -26.84 -17.97
CA ASP A 197 12.96 -27.99 -17.52
C ASP A 197 13.16 -28.30 -16.03
N SER A 198 14.30 -27.92 -15.44
CA SER A 198 14.65 -28.27 -14.06
C SER A 198 15.31 -27.12 -13.28
N ASP A 199 15.10 -27.11 -11.97
CA ASP A 199 15.75 -26.19 -11.02
C ASP A 199 17.27 -26.39 -10.96
N GLU A 200 17.75 -27.62 -11.18
CA GLU A 200 19.18 -27.93 -11.26
C GLU A 200 19.83 -27.16 -12.42
N SER A 201 19.17 -27.09 -13.57
CA SER A 201 19.63 -26.31 -14.73
C SER A 201 19.63 -24.80 -14.46
N THR A 202 18.61 -24.30 -13.73
CA THR A 202 18.54 -22.91 -13.27
C THR A 202 19.72 -22.58 -12.34
N CYS A 203 19.98 -23.42 -11.35
CA CYS A 203 21.11 -23.26 -10.43
C CYS A 203 22.46 -23.32 -11.16
N ALA A 204 22.64 -24.28 -12.08
CA ALA A 204 23.85 -24.41 -12.89
C ALA A 204 24.08 -23.18 -13.77
N ALA A 205 23.02 -22.64 -14.38
CA ALA A 205 23.08 -21.43 -15.18
C ALA A 205 23.49 -20.22 -14.34
N ILE A 206 22.88 -20.00 -13.17
CA ILE A 206 23.25 -18.88 -12.28
C ILE A 206 24.70 -19.02 -11.83
N ALA A 207 25.12 -20.21 -11.40
CA ALA A 207 26.48 -20.44 -10.90
C ALA A 207 27.55 -20.28 -11.99
N SER A 208 27.26 -20.71 -13.22
CA SER A 208 28.25 -20.74 -14.30
C SER A 208 28.25 -19.48 -15.17
N MET A 209 27.11 -18.83 -15.33
CA MET A 209 26.94 -17.71 -16.28
C MET A 209 26.90 -16.34 -15.60
N ASN A 210 26.69 -16.25 -14.29
CA ASN A 210 26.78 -14.97 -13.59
C ASN A 210 28.21 -14.42 -13.65
N ASN A 211 28.35 -13.18 -14.11
CA ASN A 211 29.60 -12.48 -14.41
C ASN A 211 30.42 -13.07 -15.59
N ALA A 212 29.85 -13.97 -16.39
CA ALA A 212 30.49 -14.46 -17.61
C ALA A 212 30.49 -13.37 -18.69
N ILE A 213 31.60 -13.28 -19.45
CA ILE A 213 31.72 -12.33 -20.56
C ILE A 213 30.85 -12.81 -21.73
N PHE A 214 29.92 -11.97 -22.19
CA PHE A 214 29.05 -12.26 -23.32
C PHE A 214 28.93 -11.03 -24.22
N GLY A 215 29.73 -11.01 -25.29
CA GLY A 215 29.93 -9.79 -26.09
C GLY A 215 30.88 -8.85 -25.37
N LYS A 216 30.48 -7.58 -25.20
CA LYS A 216 31.26 -6.52 -24.55
C LYS A 216 30.98 -6.39 -23.05
N PHE A 217 30.00 -7.12 -22.53
CA PHE A 217 29.51 -6.98 -21.16
C PHE A 217 29.60 -8.29 -20.37
N ASN A 218 29.64 -8.17 -19.05
CA ASN A 218 29.53 -9.31 -18.15
C ASN A 218 28.06 -9.51 -17.79
N LEU A 219 27.54 -10.71 -18.02
CA LEU A 219 26.16 -11.02 -17.68
C LEU A 219 25.94 -10.92 -16.18
N ARG A 220 24.75 -10.47 -15.77
CA ARG A 220 24.26 -10.59 -14.40
C ARG A 220 23.11 -11.57 -14.40
N VAL A 221 23.28 -12.71 -13.75
CA VAL A 221 22.32 -13.81 -13.80
C VAL A 221 21.84 -14.11 -12.38
N GLY A 222 20.52 -14.24 -12.23
CA GLY A 222 19.89 -14.67 -10.99
C GLY A 222 18.52 -15.26 -11.23
N HIS A 223 17.83 -15.63 -10.15
CA HIS A 223 16.47 -16.16 -10.24
C HIS A 223 15.51 -15.07 -10.71
N ALA A 224 14.60 -15.44 -11.62
CA ALA A 224 13.47 -14.58 -11.94
C ALA A 224 12.40 -14.74 -10.87
N ILE A 225 11.87 -13.63 -10.38
CA ILE A 225 10.70 -13.55 -9.50
C ILE A 225 9.42 -13.35 -10.36
N THR A 226 9.53 -12.69 -11.51
CA THR A 226 8.37 -12.40 -12.36
C THR A 226 7.85 -13.66 -13.08
N ARG A 227 6.52 -13.77 -13.22
CA ARG A 227 5.83 -14.92 -13.87
C ARG A 227 6.08 -15.03 -15.39
N PRO A 228 5.99 -16.24 -15.97
CA PRO A 228 5.93 -16.47 -17.43
C PRO A 228 4.62 -15.98 -18.09
N SER A 229 4.72 -14.97 -18.99
CA SER A 229 3.76 -14.40 -19.99
C SER A 229 2.38 -13.85 -19.53
N THR A 230 1.82 -12.76 -20.10
CA THR A 230 1.94 -12.12 -21.44
C THR A 230 2.38 -10.65 -21.43
N ALA A 231 3.17 -10.28 -22.44
CA ALA A 231 3.49 -8.93 -22.92
C ALA A 231 4.13 -7.96 -21.92
N ILE A 232 5.44 -7.70 -22.12
CA ILE A 232 6.18 -6.48 -21.74
C ILE A 232 5.57 -5.78 -20.54
N ALA A 233 5.99 -6.17 -19.33
CA ALA A 233 5.72 -5.40 -18.14
C ALA A 233 6.50 -4.07 -18.23
N SER A 234 5.98 -3.13 -19.01
CA SER A 234 6.24 -1.71 -18.81
C SER A 234 5.70 -1.37 -17.43
N SER A 235 6.61 -1.28 -16.47
CA SER A 235 6.58 -0.47 -15.24
C SER A 235 5.30 -0.38 -14.37
N SER A 236 4.22 -1.15 -14.52
CA SER A 236 3.00 -0.90 -13.71
C SER A 236 2.33 -2.09 -13.01
N GLU A 237 2.83 -3.31 -13.16
CA GLU A 237 2.11 -4.50 -12.68
C GLU A 237 2.95 -5.36 -11.72
N MET A 238 2.32 -5.81 -10.63
CA MET A 238 2.80 -6.84 -9.72
C MET A 238 1.89 -8.07 -9.90
N PRO A 239 2.41 -9.31 -9.77
CA PRO A 239 1.62 -10.51 -10.02
C PRO A 239 0.48 -10.72 -9.00
N VAL A 240 -0.63 -11.31 -9.46
CA VAL A 240 -1.83 -11.67 -8.68
C VAL A 240 -1.53 -12.45 -7.38
N LEU A 241 -0.44 -13.23 -7.33
CA LEU A 241 -0.01 -13.95 -6.12
C LEU A 241 0.40 -13.03 -4.97
N PHE A 242 0.73 -11.77 -5.26
CA PHE A 242 1.10 -10.79 -4.26
C PHE A 242 -0.08 -10.36 -3.36
N HIS A 243 -1.30 -10.29 -3.91
CA HIS A 243 -2.51 -10.02 -3.12
C HIS A 243 -2.83 -11.20 -2.18
N ALA A 244 -2.60 -12.44 -2.63
CA ALA A 244 -2.74 -13.64 -1.80
C ALA A 244 -1.59 -13.81 -0.78
N ALA A 245 -0.37 -13.40 -1.13
CA ALA A 245 0.80 -13.45 -0.25
C ALA A 245 0.71 -12.50 0.95
N LEU A 246 0.12 -11.31 0.75
CA LEU A 246 -0.26 -10.43 1.85
C LEU A 246 -1.39 -11.02 2.71
N ALA A 247 -2.24 -11.89 2.15
CA ALA A 247 -3.30 -12.57 2.88
C ALA A 247 -2.77 -13.67 3.83
N ASP A 248 -1.78 -14.48 3.40
CA ASP A 248 -1.22 -15.57 4.24
C ASP A 248 0.03 -15.15 5.05
N GLY A 249 0.89 -14.29 4.51
CA GLY A 249 2.15 -13.85 5.15
C GLY A 249 1.95 -12.88 6.31
N ALA A 250 0.74 -12.32 6.45
CA ALA A 250 0.34 -11.52 7.61
C ALA A 250 0.18 -12.36 8.89
N MET A 251 0.06 -13.69 8.80
CA MET A 251 -0.17 -14.54 9.98
C MET A 251 1.01 -14.60 10.97
N ALA A 252 2.21 -14.14 10.58
CA ALA A 252 3.40 -14.19 11.44
C ALA A 252 3.79 -12.84 12.10
N ALA A 253 3.03 -11.76 11.87
CA ALA A 253 3.27 -10.42 12.44
C ALA A 253 1.98 -9.74 12.96
N THR A 254 1.00 -10.54 13.39
CA THR A 254 -0.36 -10.12 13.79
C THR A 254 -0.54 -9.91 15.29
N GLU A 255 0.47 -10.17 16.13
CA GLU A 255 0.35 -9.90 17.55
C GLU A 255 0.23 -8.40 17.79
N GLY A 256 -0.93 -7.98 18.29
CA GLY A 256 -1.21 -6.61 18.71
C GLY A 256 -1.75 -5.65 17.64
N ARG A 257 -1.77 -6.03 16.36
CA ARG A 257 -2.31 -5.17 15.29
C ARG A 257 -3.84 -5.14 15.28
N GLU A 258 -4.42 -3.98 15.06
CA GLU A 258 -5.88 -3.77 15.05
C GLU A 258 -6.45 -3.88 13.61
N LEU A 259 -6.19 -5.00 12.91
CA LEU A 259 -6.53 -5.16 11.49
C LEU A 259 -8.02 -5.41 11.21
N SER A 260 -8.45 -5.06 10.00
CA SER A 260 -9.79 -5.30 9.45
C SER A 260 -9.72 -6.07 8.12
N PRO A 261 -10.79 -6.75 7.68
CA PRO A 261 -12.09 -6.91 8.35
C PRO A 261 -12.02 -7.87 9.55
N ILE A 262 -13.10 -8.00 10.33
CA ILE A 262 -13.22 -8.96 11.44
C ILE A 262 -14.50 -9.79 11.33
N GLU A 263 -14.54 -10.90 12.06
CA GLU A 263 -15.79 -11.56 12.42
C GLU A 263 -16.43 -10.83 13.61
N ILE A 264 -17.71 -10.48 13.48
CA ILE A 264 -18.52 -9.91 14.54
C ILE A 264 -19.34 -11.04 15.18
N ILE A 265 -19.02 -11.36 16.42
CA ILE A 265 -19.83 -12.27 17.25
C ILE A 265 -20.81 -11.40 18.04
N SER A 266 -22.07 -11.34 17.58
CA SER A 266 -23.07 -10.39 18.09
C SER A 266 -23.32 -10.56 19.59
N GLN A 267 -23.27 -11.80 20.10
CA GLN A 267 -23.43 -12.12 21.52
C GLN A 267 -22.32 -11.56 22.41
N ASN A 268 -21.12 -11.35 21.85
CA ASN A 268 -19.97 -10.80 22.58
C ASN A 268 -19.89 -9.27 22.46
N ALA A 269 -20.71 -8.64 21.62
CA ALA A 269 -20.66 -7.21 21.41
C ALA A 269 -21.13 -6.45 22.66
N VAL A 270 -20.36 -5.45 23.08
CA VAL A 270 -20.65 -4.61 24.23
C VAL A 270 -21.78 -3.65 23.86
N ARG A 271 -22.97 -3.89 24.40
CA ARG A 271 -24.11 -3.01 24.15
C ARG A 271 -23.92 -1.67 24.86
N THR A 272 -24.02 -0.58 24.10
CA THR A 272 -23.90 0.78 24.63
C THR A 272 -24.87 1.73 23.95
N LYS A 273 -25.07 2.90 24.55
CA LYS A 273 -25.91 3.97 23.98
C LYS A 273 -25.02 4.94 23.23
N PHE A 274 -25.41 5.24 21.99
CA PHE A 274 -24.75 6.24 21.16
C PHE A 274 -25.66 7.44 20.95
N PRO A 275 -25.09 8.64 20.74
CA PRO A 275 -25.80 9.73 20.08
C PRO A 275 -26.42 9.28 18.76
N GLU A 276 -27.53 9.93 18.38
CA GLU A 276 -28.20 9.69 17.10
C GLU A 276 -27.21 9.78 15.93
N PHE A 277 -27.17 8.76 15.08
CA PHE A 277 -26.29 8.71 13.93
C PHE A 277 -26.94 9.42 12.74
N LYS A 278 -26.28 10.47 12.23
CA LYS A 278 -26.86 11.42 11.26
C LYS A 278 -26.06 11.47 9.98
N PHE A 279 -26.79 11.52 8.87
CA PHE A 279 -26.29 11.64 7.51
C PHE A 279 -26.73 12.98 6.93
N TRP A 280 -25.80 13.90 6.77
CA TRP A 280 -26.07 15.27 6.31
C TRP A 280 -25.78 15.40 4.81
N GLY A 281 -26.75 15.91 4.06
CA GLY A 281 -26.64 16.09 2.61
C GLY A 281 -26.68 14.80 1.80
N TYR A 282 -27.04 13.67 2.42
CA TYR A 282 -27.19 12.37 1.76
C TYR A 282 -28.46 12.28 0.91
N ASP A 283 -29.47 13.07 1.25
CA ASP A 283 -30.74 13.29 0.54
C ASP A 283 -30.59 14.23 -0.68
N SER A 284 -29.47 14.94 -0.75
CA SER A 284 -29.21 15.93 -1.79
C SER A 284 -28.71 15.27 -3.07
N ASN A 285 -29.03 15.88 -4.22
CA ASN A 285 -28.47 15.47 -5.52
C ASN A 285 -27.00 15.89 -5.62
N VAL A 286 -26.11 14.91 -5.52
CA VAL A 286 -24.66 15.12 -5.59
C VAL A 286 -24.15 14.70 -6.97
N PRO A 287 -23.24 15.47 -7.61
CA PRO A 287 -22.64 15.07 -8.88
C PRO A 287 -21.64 13.95 -8.63
N LEU A 288 -22.12 12.71 -8.71
CA LEU A 288 -21.29 11.53 -8.51
C LEU A 288 -20.58 11.12 -9.80
N VAL A 289 -19.30 10.76 -9.67
CA VAL A 289 -18.47 10.23 -10.74
C VAL A 289 -18.24 8.75 -10.48
N LEU A 290 -18.45 7.93 -11.51
CA LEU A 290 -18.22 6.49 -11.49
C LEU A 290 -16.84 6.18 -12.03
N HIS A 291 -16.10 5.34 -11.32
CA HIS A 291 -14.73 4.96 -11.65
C HIS A 291 -14.59 3.43 -11.68
N ASN A 292 -13.81 2.94 -12.64
CA ASN A 292 -13.15 1.64 -12.53
C ASN A 292 -11.68 1.90 -12.17
N ASP A 293 -11.29 1.62 -10.92
CA ASP A 293 -9.91 1.79 -10.47
C ASP A 293 -9.04 0.53 -10.66
N GLY A 294 -9.59 -0.50 -11.30
CA GLY A 294 -8.96 -1.81 -11.52
C GLY A 294 -9.07 -2.77 -10.32
N HIS A 295 -9.66 -2.35 -9.21
CA HIS A 295 -9.87 -3.16 -8.01
C HIS A 295 -11.34 -3.23 -7.59
N SER A 296 -12.08 -2.14 -7.78
CA SER A 296 -13.49 -2.02 -7.47
C SER A 296 -14.16 -1.03 -8.43
N VAL A 297 -15.49 -1.11 -8.49
CA VAL A 297 -16.30 0.03 -8.91
C VAL A 297 -16.33 1.04 -7.77
N LYS A 298 -16.02 2.31 -8.05
CA LYS A 298 -16.02 3.40 -7.06
C LYS A 298 -16.92 4.55 -7.48
N LEU A 299 -17.61 5.17 -6.53
CA LEU A 299 -18.22 6.50 -6.71
C LEU A 299 -17.49 7.53 -5.85
N SER A 300 -17.28 8.71 -6.41
CA SER A 300 -16.80 9.88 -5.67
C SER A 300 -17.61 11.12 -6.05
N VAL A 301 -17.51 12.20 -5.28
CA VAL A 301 -18.12 13.48 -5.64
C VAL A 301 -17.21 14.21 -6.61
N ASP A 302 -17.79 14.75 -7.68
CA ASP A 302 -17.13 15.73 -8.54
C ASP A 302 -16.91 17.03 -7.75
N GLY A 303 -15.67 17.22 -7.28
CA GLY A 303 -15.28 18.41 -6.51
C GLY A 303 -15.29 19.71 -7.30
N GLU A 304 -15.29 19.67 -8.63
CA GLU A 304 -15.40 20.86 -9.47
C GLU A 304 -16.86 21.31 -9.65
N LYS A 305 -17.80 20.36 -9.56
CA LYS A 305 -19.24 20.60 -9.76
C LYS A 305 -20.05 20.74 -8.47
N SER A 306 -19.45 20.53 -7.29
CA SER A 306 -20.15 20.61 -6.01
C SER A 306 -19.54 21.61 -5.03
N ASN A 307 -20.38 22.50 -4.49
CA ASN A 307 -20.01 23.45 -3.44
C ASN A 307 -20.16 22.89 -2.02
N SER A 308 -20.69 21.66 -1.87
CA SER A 308 -20.88 21.01 -0.58
C SER A 308 -20.69 19.50 -0.68
N VAL A 309 -20.07 18.91 0.33
CA VAL A 309 -19.80 17.47 0.40
C VAL A 309 -20.62 16.88 1.55
N PRO A 310 -21.40 15.82 1.31
CA PRO A 310 -22.14 15.12 2.36
C PRO A 310 -21.22 14.67 3.49
N TYR A 311 -21.73 14.58 4.71
CA TYR A 311 -20.94 14.19 5.87
C TYR A 311 -21.78 13.46 6.91
N ILE A 312 -21.11 12.76 7.83
CA ILE A 312 -21.75 12.01 8.93
C ILE A 312 -21.29 12.54 10.29
N THR A 313 -22.16 12.38 11.29
CA THR A 313 -21.93 12.76 12.70
C THR A 313 -22.70 11.84 13.64
N GLY A 314 -22.31 11.79 14.91
CA GLY A 314 -23.02 10.99 15.92
C GLY A 314 -22.68 9.51 15.80
N GLY A 315 -23.51 8.63 16.37
CA GLY A 315 -23.11 7.23 16.56
C GLY A 315 -21.87 7.13 17.45
N SER A 316 -20.86 6.36 17.04
CA SER A 316 -19.57 6.28 17.75
C SER A 316 -18.57 7.38 17.38
N LEU A 317 -18.95 8.33 16.52
CA LEU A 317 -18.03 9.31 15.98
C LEU A 317 -17.92 10.55 16.88
N ASP A 318 -16.68 10.99 17.09
CA ASP A 318 -16.38 12.31 17.66
C ASP A 318 -16.01 13.27 16.52
N GLY A 319 -16.89 14.24 16.27
CA GLY A 319 -16.73 15.25 15.21
C GLY A 319 -17.51 14.96 13.92
N ARG A 320 -17.08 15.62 12.84
CA ARG A 320 -17.71 15.54 11.52
C ARG A 320 -16.79 14.80 10.54
N TYR A 321 -17.37 13.87 9.78
CA TYR A 321 -16.62 13.08 8.81
C TYR A 321 -17.21 13.28 7.41
N LYS A 322 -16.47 13.96 6.52
CA LYS A 322 -16.90 14.25 5.14
C LYS A 322 -16.77 13.02 4.26
N PHE A 323 -17.76 12.77 3.41
CA PHE A 323 -17.75 11.70 2.42
C PHE A 323 -16.58 11.86 1.45
N LEU A 324 -15.89 10.76 1.16
CA LEU A 324 -14.82 10.69 0.17
C LEU A 324 -15.26 9.90 -1.06
N GLN A 325 -15.66 8.65 -0.82
CA GLN A 325 -15.99 7.69 -1.87
C GLN A 325 -16.81 6.53 -1.32
N LEU A 326 -17.51 5.83 -2.19
CA LEU A 326 -18.02 4.49 -1.91
C LEU A 326 -17.50 3.44 -2.90
N HIS A 327 -17.35 2.21 -2.45
CA HIS A 327 -16.86 1.09 -3.26
C HIS A 327 -17.41 -0.25 -2.77
N PHE A 328 -17.18 -1.31 -3.53
CA PHE A 328 -17.80 -2.62 -3.34
C PHE A 328 -16.74 -3.73 -3.28
N HIS A 329 -17.02 -4.72 -2.43
CA HIS A 329 -16.30 -5.97 -2.33
C HIS A 329 -17.23 -7.14 -2.66
N TRP A 330 -16.74 -8.12 -3.40
CA TRP A 330 -17.47 -9.32 -3.81
C TRP A 330 -16.52 -10.53 -3.88
N GLY A 331 -17.13 -11.71 -3.85
CA GLY A 331 -16.47 -13.01 -3.95
C GLY A 331 -16.76 -13.67 -5.29
N CYS A 332 -16.14 -14.84 -5.51
CA CYS A 332 -16.38 -15.67 -6.69
C CYS A 332 -17.76 -16.36 -6.67
N ASP A 333 -18.42 -16.37 -5.51
CA ASP A 333 -19.76 -16.91 -5.27
C ASP A 333 -20.61 -15.89 -4.48
N ALA A 334 -21.70 -16.35 -3.87
CA ALA A 334 -22.58 -15.51 -3.05
C ALA A 334 -22.05 -15.29 -1.61
N GLU A 335 -20.74 -15.46 -1.36
CA GLU A 335 -20.06 -15.23 -0.09
C GLU A 335 -18.91 -14.22 -0.25
N GLY A 336 -19.27 -12.99 -0.66
CA GLY A 336 -18.35 -11.92 -1.03
C GLY A 336 -18.11 -10.81 -0.03
N SER A 337 -18.73 -10.82 1.15
CA SER A 337 -18.44 -9.82 2.19
C SER A 337 -17.05 -10.02 2.80
N GLU A 338 -16.43 -8.90 3.20
CA GLU A 338 -15.16 -8.86 3.93
C GLU A 338 -15.40 -9.17 5.42
N HIS A 339 -16.37 -8.50 6.03
CA HIS A 339 -16.85 -8.78 7.38
C HIS A 339 -17.80 -9.98 7.39
N THR A 340 -17.85 -10.65 8.54
CA THR A 340 -18.84 -11.69 8.85
C THR A 340 -19.58 -11.34 10.13
N VAL A 341 -20.83 -11.80 10.25
CA VAL A 341 -21.63 -11.64 11.46
C VAL A 341 -22.15 -13.00 11.87
N ASP A 342 -21.80 -13.45 13.08
CA ASP A 342 -22.16 -14.76 13.64
C ASP A 342 -21.84 -15.93 12.67
N GLY A 343 -20.64 -15.89 12.09
CA GLY A 343 -20.17 -16.86 11.10
C GLY A 343 -20.79 -16.74 9.69
N ALA A 344 -21.76 -15.85 9.49
CA ALA A 344 -22.41 -15.67 8.19
C ALA A 344 -21.67 -14.64 7.31
N LYS A 345 -21.43 -15.02 6.05
CA LYS A 345 -21.04 -14.11 4.96
C LYS A 345 -22.25 -13.61 4.18
N PHE A 346 -22.10 -12.43 3.58
CA PHE A 346 -23.07 -11.83 2.67
C PHE A 346 -22.54 -11.87 1.23
N ALA A 347 -23.41 -11.59 0.25
CA ALA A 347 -23.10 -11.72 -1.17
C ALA A 347 -22.01 -10.75 -1.63
N ALA A 348 -22.04 -9.54 -1.07
CA ALA A 348 -21.07 -8.48 -1.29
C ALA A 348 -21.11 -7.53 -0.10
N GLU A 349 -20.18 -6.60 -0.06
CA GLU A 349 -20.07 -5.57 0.98
C GLU A 349 -19.76 -4.22 0.36
N MET A 350 -20.44 -3.18 0.83
CA MET A 350 -20.25 -1.83 0.34
C MET A 350 -19.66 -0.96 1.45
N HIS A 351 -18.55 -0.31 1.12
CA HIS A 351 -17.85 0.61 2.00
C HIS A 351 -18.11 2.04 1.56
N ILE A 352 -18.64 2.86 2.47
CA ILE A 352 -18.81 4.30 2.33
C ILE A 352 -17.77 4.96 3.21
N VAL A 353 -16.75 5.56 2.61
CA VAL A 353 -15.56 6.06 3.30
C VAL A 353 -15.66 7.56 3.54
N HIS A 354 -15.33 7.97 4.76
CA HIS A 354 -15.34 9.36 5.19
C HIS A 354 -14.02 9.77 5.84
N GLN A 355 -13.63 11.03 5.63
CA GLN A 355 -12.49 11.67 6.30
C GLN A 355 -12.96 12.53 7.46
N ASN A 356 -12.31 12.43 8.61
CA ASN A 356 -12.50 13.39 9.69
C ASN A 356 -12.10 14.80 9.24
N GLN A 357 -13.01 15.76 9.44
CA GLN A 357 -12.83 17.16 9.02
C GLN A 357 -11.89 17.96 9.94
N VAL A 358 -11.45 17.38 11.06
CA VAL A 358 -10.40 17.99 11.89
C VAL A 358 -9.05 18.01 11.16
N PHE A 359 -8.82 17.08 10.24
CA PHE A 359 -7.59 17.01 9.45
C PHE A 359 -7.78 17.69 8.10
N ASP A 360 -6.78 18.46 7.67
CA ASP A 360 -6.84 19.27 6.45
C ASP A 360 -6.82 18.39 5.20
N SER A 361 -6.08 17.28 5.26
CA SER A 361 -5.85 16.39 4.12
C SER A 361 -6.12 14.93 4.45
N LEU A 362 -6.44 14.14 3.42
CA LEU A 362 -6.55 12.69 3.54
C LEU A 362 -5.22 12.05 3.95
N GLN A 363 -4.10 12.64 3.51
CA GLN A 363 -2.76 12.16 3.86
C GLN A 363 -2.52 12.28 5.37
N GLU A 364 -2.83 13.43 5.95
CA GLU A 364 -2.75 13.64 7.38
C GLU A 364 -3.69 12.70 8.13
N ALA A 365 -4.97 12.65 7.73
CA ALA A 365 -5.97 11.79 8.37
C ALA A 365 -5.52 10.31 8.44
N LYS A 366 -4.85 9.79 7.40
CA LYS A 366 -4.35 8.41 7.37
C LYS A 366 -3.24 8.08 8.37
N ASN A 367 -2.79 9.06 9.16
CA ASN A 367 -1.80 8.91 10.21
C ASN A 367 -2.40 9.08 11.63
N HIS A 368 -3.73 9.23 11.74
CA HIS A 368 -4.42 9.41 13.01
C HIS A 368 -5.50 8.36 13.25
N ARG A 369 -5.61 7.88 14.49
CA ARG A 369 -6.55 6.81 14.89
C ARG A 369 -8.01 7.11 14.55
N ASN A 370 -8.41 8.37 14.58
CA ASN A 370 -9.74 8.87 14.24
C ASN A 370 -9.78 9.54 12.85
N GLY A 371 -8.84 9.19 11.97
CA GLY A 371 -8.67 9.80 10.67
C GLY A 371 -9.82 9.52 9.71
N LEU A 372 -10.30 8.28 9.71
CA LEU A 372 -11.34 7.81 8.81
C LEU A 372 -12.49 7.17 9.58
N ALA A 373 -13.68 7.26 9.00
CA ALA A 373 -14.83 6.46 9.37
C ALA A 373 -15.31 5.72 8.13
N VAL A 374 -15.71 4.46 8.29
CA VAL A 374 -16.27 3.66 7.18
C VAL A 374 -17.63 3.11 7.60
N VAL A 375 -18.67 3.55 6.91
CA VAL A 375 -20.00 2.94 7.02
C VAL A 375 -20.05 1.76 6.06
N THR A 376 -20.40 0.61 6.62
CA THR A 376 -20.41 -0.68 5.94
C THR A 376 -21.83 -1.17 5.80
N VAL A 377 -22.21 -1.48 4.57
CA VAL A 377 -23.52 -2.02 4.23
C VAL A 377 -23.34 -3.40 3.62
N MET A 378 -23.95 -4.41 4.22
CA MET A 378 -23.95 -5.77 3.70
C MET A 378 -24.91 -5.88 2.52
N LEU A 379 -24.54 -6.61 1.46
CA LEU A 379 -25.42 -6.89 0.33
C LEU A 379 -25.89 -8.34 0.38
N LYS A 380 -27.21 -8.53 0.44
CA LYS A 380 -27.84 -9.86 0.52
C LYS A 380 -28.49 -10.23 -0.82
N VAL A 381 -28.36 -11.49 -1.23
CA VAL A 381 -29.05 -11.98 -2.43
C VAL A 381 -30.56 -11.83 -2.28
N GLN A 382 -31.20 -11.27 -3.31
CA GLN A 382 -32.65 -11.22 -3.47
C GLN A 382 -33.04 -11.60 -4.91
N GLU A 383 -34.33 -11.88 -5.12
CA GLU A 383 -34.85 -12.28 -6.44
C GLU A 383 -34.89 -11.12 -7.44
N THR A 384 -35.25 -9.92 -6.98
CA THR A 384 -35.43 -8.75 -7.84
C THR A 384 -34.14 -7.95 -8.02
N GLU A 385 -33.90 -7.43 -9.22
CA GLU A 385 -32.78 -6.50 -9.44
C GLU A 385 -32.95 -5.24 -8.59
N ASN A 386 -31.89 -4.83 -7.87
CA ASN A 386 -31.87 -3.55 -7.18
C ASN A 386 -31.66 -2.42 -8.20
N ALA A 387 -32.69 -1.61 -8.42
CA ALA A 387 -32.66 -0.54 -9.42
C ALA A 387 -31.56 0.50 -9.17
N ILE A 388 -31.18 0.73 -7.90
CA ILE A 388 -30.15 1.70 -7.50
C ILE A 388 -28.76 1.27 -7.96
N LEU A 389 -28.49 -0.05 -8.02
CA LEU A 389 -27.20 -0.56 -8.47
C LEU A 389 -27.05 -0.53 -9.99
N ARG A 390 -28.13 -0.48 -10.76
CA ARG A 390 -28.08 -0.46 -12.24
C ARG A 390 -27.16 0.62 -12.83
N PRO A 391 -27.22 1.90 -12.42
CA PRO A 391 -26.29 2.91 -12.89
C PRO A 391 -24.84 2.67 -12.45
N VAL A 392 -24.62 2.12 -11.25
CA VAL A 392 -23.28 1.78 -10.73
C VAL A 392 -22.63 0.67 -11.54
N LEU A 393 -23.40 -0.35 -11.95
CA LEU A 393 -22.90 -1.47 -12.73
C LEU A 393 -22.36 -1.07 -14.10
N GLN A 394 -22.71 0.11 -14.63
CA GLN A 394 -22.07 0.64 -15.84
C GLN A 394 -20.55 0.81 -15.68
N GLY A 395 -20.07 0.96 -14.45
CA GLY A 395 -18.65 1.05 -14.11
C GLY A 395 -17.90 -0.22 -14.45
N CYS A 396 -18.57 -1.38 -14.42
CA CYS A 396 -18.00 -2.67 -14.80
C CYS A 396 -17.68 -2.76 -16.30
N HIS A 397 -18.24 -1.87 -17.11
CA HIS A 397 -17.98 -1.78 -18.55
C HIS A 397 -16.97 -0.69 -18.92
N LEU A 398 -16.44 0.05 -17.93
CA LEU A 398 -15.37 1.02 -18.16
C LEU A 398 -14.03 0.30 -18.21
N PHE A 399 -13.15 0.74 -19.11
CA PHE A 399 -11.74 0.35 -19.07
C PHE A 399 -11.10 0.84 -17.76
N LYS A 400 -10.11 0.11 -17.27
CA LYS A 400 -9.30 0.51 -16.11
C LYS A 400 -8.84 1.96 -16.23
N GLY A 401 -8.91 2.71 -15.13
CA GLY A 401 -8.45 4.10 -15.05
C GLY A 401 -9.36 5.11 -15.75
N HIS A 402 -10.47 4.66 -16.34
CA HIS A 402 -11.47 5.53 -16.92
C HIS A 402 -12.57 5.83 -15.91
N SER A 403 -13.10 7.03 -16.02
CA SER A 403 -14.23 7.51 -15.24
C SER A 403 -15.34 7.99 -16.17
N LYS A 404 -16.57 7.96 -15.66
CA LYS A 404 -17.74 8.50 -16.35
C LYS A 404 -18.64 9.15 -15.31
N ASP A 405 -19.18 10.32 -15.63
CA ASP A 405 -20.23 10.92 -14.83
C ASP A 405 -21.40 9.93 -14.70
N LEU A 406 -21.91 9.74 -13.48
CA LEU A 406 -23.16 9.01 -13.34
C LEU A 406 -24.25 9.80 -14.07
N PRO A 407 -24.99 9.18 -15.00
CA PRO A 407 -25.96 9.89 -15.83
C PRO A 407 -27.14 10.45 -15.04
N VAL A 408 -27.29 10.10 -13.75
CA VAL A 408 -28.32 10.61 -12.86
C VAL A 408 -27.67 11.07 -11.55
N PRO A 409 -27.72 12.37 -11.21
CA PRO A 409 -27.44 12.83 -9.84
C PRO A 409 -28.32 12.04 -8.89
N SER A 410 -27.71 11.28 -7.99
CA SER A 410 -28.42 10.34 -7.13
C SER A 410 -28.10 10.66 -5.67
N PRO A 411 -29.12 10.83 -4.81
CA PRO A 411 -28.93 10.92 -3.37
C PRO A 411 -28.14 9.70 -2.87
N LEU A 412 -27.13 9.94 -2.03
CA LEU A 412 -26.34 8.87 -1.42
C LEU A 412 -27.16 8.01 -0.47
N GLU A 413 -28.27 8.53 0.08
CA GLU A 413 -29.18 7.77 0.93
C GLU A 413 -29.80 6.56 0.24
N LEU A 414 -29.89 6.55 -1.10
CA LEU A 414 -30.44 5.41 -1.86
C LEU A 414 -29.57 4.15 -1.75
N PHE A 415 -28.32 4.29 -1.34
CA PHE A 415 -27.41 3.17 -1.09
C PHE A 415 -27.48 2.63 0.35
N LEU A 416 -28.20 3.32 1.23
CA LEU A 416 -28.37 2.93 2.63
C LEU A 416 -29.61 2.02 2.80
N PRO A 417 -29.65 1.20 3.87
CA PRO A 417 -30.87 0.49 4.25
C PRO A 417 -31.94 1.48 4.76
N ASP A 418 -33.07 0.94 5.21
CA ASP A 418 -34.20 1.74 5.73
C ASP A 418 -33.70 2.79 6.75
N PRO A 419 -34.04 4.09 6.56
CA PRO A 419 -33.66 5.18 7.47
C PRO A 419 -33.95 4.90 8.95
N GLU A 420 -35.04 4.19 9.26
CA GLU A 420 -35.41 3.84 10.65
C GLU A 420 -34.40 2.91 11.33
N THR A 421 -33.61 2.18 10.52
CA THR A 421 -32.67 1.16 10.98
C THR A 421 -31.23 1.64 11.05
N LEU A 422 -30.93 2.86 10.58
CA LEU A 422 -29.56 3.40 10.52
C LEU A 422 -28.91 3.60 11.90
N ASN A 423 -29.70 3.66 12.96
CA ASN A 423 -29.20 3.71 14.34
C ASN A 423 -28.88 2.31 14.92
N CYS A 424 -29.14 1.23 14.18
CA CYS A 424 -28.78 -0.15 14.54
C CYS A 424 -27.49 -0.57 13.83
N PHE A 425 -26.37 -0.56 14.54
CA PHE A 425 -25.06 -0.87 13.98
C PHE A 425 -24.12 -1.48 15.02
N PHE A 426 -23.11 -2.19 14.54
CA PHE A 426 -21.90 -2.51 15.28
C PHE A 426 -20.81 -1.48 14.99
N THR A 427 -19.90 -1.27 15.92
CA THR A 427 -18.76 -0.38 15.70
C THR A 427 -17.53 -0.85 16.44
N TYR A 428 -16.38 -0.67 15.80
CA TYR A 428 -15.08 -1.02 16.36
C TYR A 428 -13.98 -0.20 15.69
N PHE A 429 -12.81 -0.14 16.32
CA PHE A 429 -11.64 0.48 15.71
C PHE A 429 -10.83 -0.56 14.92
N GLY A 430 -10.38 -0.19 13.72
CA GLY A 430 -9.52 -1.07 12.96
C GLY A 430 -8.75 -0.38 11.83
N SER A 431 -8.45 -1.17 10.80
CA SER A 431 -7.61 -0.75 9.68
C SER A 431 -8.39 -0.55 8.39
N LEU A 432 -7.74 0.03 7.38
CA LEU A 432 -8.13 -0.20 5.98
C LEU A 432 -8.03 -1.69 5.65
N THR A 433 -8.91 -2.20 4.79
CA THR A 433 -8.90 -3.61 4.33
C THR A 433 -8.00 -3.83 3.10
N THR A 434 -7.38 -2.76 2.60
CA THR A 434 -6.42 -2.78 1.50
C THR A 434 -5.11 -2.11 1.92
N PRO A 435 -3.97 -2.46 1.29
CA PRO A 435 -2.68 -1.84 1.58
C PRO A 435 -2.76 -0.29 1.55
N PRO A 436 -2.12 0.41 2.51
CA PRO A 436 -1.13 -0.07 3.48
C PRO A 436 -1.70 -0.65 4.80
N TYR A 437 -3.02 -0.88 4.89
CA TYR A 437 -3.67 -1.36 6.12
C TYR A 437 -3.47 -0.42 7.32
N ASN A 438 -3.52 0.90 7.09
CA ASN A 438 -3.43 1.91 8.15
C ASN A 438 -4.51 1.66 9.20
N GLU A 439 -4.13 1.59 10.47
CA GLU A 439 -5.00 1.45 11.65
C GLU A 439 -5.53 2.85 12.03
N VAL A 440 -6.54 3.31 11.30
CA VAL A 440 -7.06 4.69 11.38
C VAL A 440 -8.58 4.77 11.18
N VAL A 441 -9.25 3.62 11.19
CA VAL A 441 -10.65 3.51 10.76
C VAL A 441 -11.55 3.22 11.95
N THR A 442 -12.53 4.10 12.18
CA THR A 442 -13.72 3.77 12.95
C THR A 442 -14.73 3.09 12.04
N TRP A 443 -14.91 1.78 12.21
CA TRP A 443 -15.86 0.99 11.44
C TRP A 443 -17.27 1.12 12.02
N ILE A 444 -18.27 1.27 11.15
CA ILE A 444 -19.70 1.28 11.48
C ILE A 444 -20.39 0.29 10.56
N ILE A 445 -20.83 -0.85 11.09
CA ILE A 445 -21.43 -1.94 10.32
C ILE A 445 -22.93 -1.91 10.56
N LEU A 446 -23.69 -1.46 9.55
CA LEU A 446 -25.13 -1.37 9.66
C LEU A 446 -25.72 -2.79 9.77
N LYS A 447 -26.71 -2.93 10.65
CA LYS A 447 -27.35 -4.21 10.92
C LYS A 447 -28.13 -4.73 9.71
N GLU A 448 -28.89 -3.85 9.06
CA GLU A 448 -29.78 -4.24 7.97
C GLU A 448 -29.05 -4.23 6.63
N PRO A 449 -29.14 -5.32 5.83
CA PRO A 449 -28.52 -5.41 4.53
C PRO A 449 -29.34 -4.71 3.44
N VAL A 450 -28.70 -4.44 2.31
CA VAL A 450 -29.35 -4.01 1.06
C VAL A 450 -29.39 -5.17 0.07
N GLY A 451 -30.46 -5.28 -0.72
CA GLY A 451 -30.64 -6.37 -1.67
C GLY A 451 -29.79 -6.24 -2.93
N ILE A 452 -29.31 -7.37 -3.46
CA ILE A 452 -28.67 -7.51 -4.78
C ILE A 452 -29.15 -8.79 -5.46
N SER A 453 -29.40 -8.77 -6.77
CA SER A 453 -29.69 -10.02 -7.50
C SER A 453 -28.40 -10.74 -7.91
N LEU A 454 -28.46 -12.07 -8.08
CA LEU A 454 -27.31 -12.85 -8.56
C LEU A 454 -26.77 -12.32 -9.90
N LYS A 455 -27.66 -11.91 -10.82
CA LYS A 455 -27.27 -11.34 -12.12
C LYS A 455 -26.48 -10.02 -11.98
N GLN A 456 -26.83 -9.18 -11.01
CA GLN A 456 -26.07 -7.97 -10.71
C GLN A 456 -24.72 -8.30 -10.08
N LEU A 457 -24.67 -9.31 -9.21
CA LEU A 457 -23.43 -9.81 -8.63
C LEU A 457 -22.47 -10.35 -9.72
N GLU A 458 -22.97 -11.12 -10.69
CA GLU A 458 -22.17 -11.56 -11.85
C GLU A 458 -21.62 -10.38 -12.66
N THR A 459 -22.35 -9.26 -12.72
CA THR A 459 -21.90 -8.07 -13.45
C THR A 459 -20.70 -7.41 -12.76
N PHE A 460 -20.65 -7.39 -11.42
CA PHE A 460 -19.45 -6.93 -10.71
C PHE A 460 -18.21 -7.74 -11.09
N ARG A 461 -18.36 -9.06 -11.28
CA ARG A 461 -17.28 -9.95 -11.69
C ARG A 461 -16.78 -9.75 -13.11
N THR A 462 -17.47 -8.94 -13.92
CA THR A 462 -16.97 -8.55 -15.26
C THR A 462 -16.12 -7.29 -15.24
N LEU A 463 -15.96 -6.63 -14.08
CA LEU A 463 -15.11 -5.45 -13.96
C LEU A 463 -13.72 -5.78 -14.48
N GLN A 464 -13.21 -4.96 -15.41
CA GLN A 464 -11.85 -5.12 -15.88
C GLN A 464 -10.85 -4.66 -14.82
N GLY A 465 -10.03 -5.60 -14.37
CA GLY A 465 -9.01 -5.41 -13.36
C GLY A 465 -7.74 -4.76 -13.87
N VAL A 466 -6.79 -4.60 -12.95
CA VAL A 466 -5.50 -3.96 -13.24
C VAL A 466 -4.69 -4.66 -14.33
N ASP A 467 -4.85 -5.97 -14.49
CA ASP A 467 -4.18 -6.88 -15.42
C ASP A 467 -4.96 -7.09 -16.74
N GLY A 468 -6.03 -6.30 -16.93
CA GLY A 468 -6.94 -6.43 -18.08
C GLY A 468 -7.88 -7.64 -18.00
N GLN A 469 -7.74 -8.51 -17.00
CA GLN A 469 -8.63 -9.64 -16.75
C GLN A 469 -9.83 -9.21 -15.90
N ALA A 470 -10.84 -10.08 -15.84
CA ALA A 470 -12.02 -9.82 -15.02
C ALA A 470 -11.72 -10.00 -13.52
N VAL A 471 -12.15 -9.05 -12.68
CA VAL A 471 -12.01 -9.13 -11.22
C VAL A 471 -13.07 -10.09 -10.66
N LEU A 472 -12.74 -11.37 -10.60
CA LEU A 472 -13.67 -12.41 -10.13
C LEU A 472 -13.98 -12.31 -8.63
N GLN A 473 -13.07 -11.75 -7.85
CA GLN A 473 -13.22 -11.49 -6.42
C GLN A 473 -12.26 -10.38 -5.96
N ASN A 474 -12.66 -9.61 -4.95
CA ASN A 474 -11.86 -8.54 -4.35
C ASN A 474 -12.14 -8.35 -2.84
N CYS A 475 -12.72 -9.36 -2.18
CA CYS A 475 -12.92 -9.39 -0.74
C CYS A 475 -11.71 -9.98 0.00
N SER A 476 -11.38 -9.42 1.16
CA SER A 476 -10.35 -9.90 2.07
C SER A 476 -10.91 -10.87 3.11
N SER A 477 -10.06 -11.74 3.63
CA SER A 477 -10.41 -12.63 4.74
C SER A 477 -10.42 -11.88 6.08
N SER A 478 -11.34 -12.27 6.97
CA SER A 478 -11.41 -11.78 8.35
C SER A 478 -10.09 -11.95 9.09
N LYS A 479 -9.80 -10.98 9.95
CA LYS A 479 -8.61 -10.89 10.80
C LYS A 479 -9.00 -11.10 12.26
N ASN A 480 -8.00 -11.44 13.08
CA ASN A 480 -8.22 -11.65 14.50
C ASN A 480 -8.70 -10.37 15.19
N LEU A 481 -9.70 -10.49 16.05
CA LEU A 481 -10.18 -9.38 16.86
C LEU A 481 -9.10 -8.85 17.82
N ASN A 482 -8.19 -9.72 18.27
CA ASN A 482 -7.16 -9.42 19.27
C ASN A 482 -7.79 -8.84 20.55
N ASN A 483 -7.22 -7.78 21.12
CA ASN A 483 -7.69 -7.18 22.38
C ASN A 483 -8.80 -6.14 22.19
N ARG A 484 -9.41 -6.07 20.99
CA ARG A 484 -10.45 -5.08 20.69
C ARG A 484 -11.81 -5.53 21.18
N GLU A 485 -12.63 -4.54 21.52
CA GLU A 485 -14.04 -4.73 21.76
C GLU A 485 -14.84 -4.27 20.54
N VAL A 486 -15.90 -5.02 20.24
CA VAL A 486 -16.94 -4.59 19.31
C VAL A 486 -18.10 -4.06 20.13
N PHE A 487 -18.59 -2.87 19.79
CA PHE A 487 -19.75 -2.28 20.44
C PHE A 487 -21.00 -2.44 19.57
N SER A 488 -22.16 -2.58 20.22
CA SER A 488 -23.47 -2.66 19.56
C SER A 488 -24.39 -1.54 20.06
N SER A 489 -25.16 -0.93 19.15
CA SER A 489 -26.17 0.08 19.50
C SER A 489 -27.55 -0.48 19.85
N PHE A 490 -27.82 -1.78 19.63
CA PHE A 490 -29.16 -2.38 19.67
C PHE A 490 -29.31 -3.62 20.56
#